data_AF-A0AAV5VWC7-F1
#
_entry.id   AF-A0AAV5VWC7-F1
#
_cell.length_a   1.000
_cell.length_b   1.000
_cell.length_c   1.000
_cell.angle_alpha   90.00
_cell.angle_beta   90.00
_cell.angle_gamma   90.00
#
_symmetry.space_group_name_H-M   'P 1'
#
loop_
_entity.id
_entity.type
_entity.pdbx_description
1 polymer ?
#
loop_
_entity_poly.entity_id
_entity_poly.type
_entity_poly.pdbx_seq_one_letter_code
_entity_poly.pdbx_strand_id
1 'polypeptide(L)' 'PRKPGSSSFWAHFDLSDRDKARCRNCGVEVSRKRGTTSCMRSHIRTKHKELFMATENDKTLEAFSTLVDSLLKSYQQ' A
#
# COMPACT_ATOMS: atom_id res chain seq x y z
N PRO A 1 -11.70 16.72 5.86
CA PRO A 1 -11.33 15.51 5.09
C PRO A 1 -9.86 15.58 4.63
N ARG A 2 -8.96 14.75 5.19
CA ARG A 2 -7.55 14.75 4.78
C ARG A 2 -7.41 14.10 3.41
N LYS A 3 -6.86 14.83 2.44
CA LYS A 3 -6.59 14.34 1.07
C LYS A 3 -5.66 13.12 1.16
N PRO A 4 -5.96 11.98 0.51
CA PRO A 4 -5.05 10.85 0.47
C PRO A 4 -3.89 11.23 -0.46
N GLY A 5 -2.73 11.52 0.12
CA GLY A 5 -1.48 11.43 -0.62
C GLY A 5 -1.29 9.98 -1.08
N SER A 6 -0.98 9.83 -2.36
CA SER A 6 -1.00 8.64 -3.20
C SER A 6 0.03 7.54 -2.84
N SER A 7 0.12 7.12 -1.58
CA SER A 7 0.93 5.96 -1.14
C SER A 7 0.50 5.49 0.25
N SER A 8 -0.81 5.37 0.46
CA SER A 8 -1.36 5.14 1.80
C SER A 8 -1.28 3.65 2.15
N PHE A 9 -0.20 3.27 2.85
CA PHE A 9 -0.04 1.99 3.56
C PHE A 9 -1.30 1.53 4.31
N TRP A 10 -2.18 2.46 4.66
CA TRP A 10 -3.54 2.26 5.15
C TRP A 10 -4.41 1.25 4.40
N ALA A 11 -4.15 0.96 3.11
CA ALA A 11 -4.84 -0.13 2.43
C ALA A 11 -4.67 -1.49 3.15
N HIS A 12 -3.57 -1.66 3.89
CA HIS A 12 -3.20 -2.89 4.58
C HIS A 12 -3.44 -2.86 6.10
N PHE A 13 -4.07 -1.80 6.63
CA PHE A 13 -4.30 -1.66 8.07
C PHE A 13 -5.70 -1.16 8.39
N ASP A 14 -6.28 -1.72 9.45
CA ASP A 14 -7.47 -1.19 10.10
C ASP A 14 -7.11 -0.33 11.31
N LEU A 15 -7.98 0.63 11.62
CA LEU A 15 -7.92 1.34 12.89
C LEU A 15 -8.43 0.42 13.99
N SER A 16 -7.56 0.06 14.94
CA SER A 16 -7.92 -0.73 16.11
C SER A 16 -8.29 0.18 17.29
N ASP A 17 -7.49 1.23 17.50
CA ASP A 17 -7.66 2.20 18.59
C ASP A 17 -7.15 3.59 18.17
N ARG A 18 -7.29 4.62 19.02
CA ARG A 18 -6.89 6.01 18.74
C ARG A 18 -5.41 6.12 18.36
N ASP A 19 -4.56 5.30 18.99
CA ASP A 19 -3.12 5.26 18.78
C ASP A 19 -2.61 3.91 18.24
N LYS A 20 -3.49 3.07 17.69
CA LYS A 20 -3.10 1.74 17.20
C LYS A 20 -3.78 1.36 15.90
N ALA A 21 -3.03 0.68 15.04
CA ALA A 21 -3.50 0.15 13.78
C ALA A 21 -3.26 -1.37 13.73
N ARG A 22 -4.23 -2.14 13.25
CA ARG A 22 -4.12 -3.59 13.09
C ARG A 22 -3.78 -3.91 11.65
N CYS A 23 -2.74 -4.70 11.41
CA CYS A 23 -2.42 -5.18 10.07
C CYS A 23 -3.48 -6.19 9.61
N ARG A 24 -4.00 -6.02 8.39
CA ARG A 24 -4.96 -6.96 7.79
C ARG A 24 -4.34 -8.29 7.39
N ASN A 25 -3.05 -8.27 7.06
CA ASN A 25 -2.34 -9.44 6.51
C ASN A 25 -1.83 -10.40 7.59
N CYS A 26 -1.44 -9.90 8.76
CA CYS A 26 -0.96 -10.75 9.85
C CYS A 26 -1.70 -10.55 11.18
N GLY A 27 -2.65 -9.62 11.25
CA GLY A 27 -3.41 -9.35 12.47
C GLY A 27 -2.64 -8.62 13.57
N VAL A 28 -1.35 -8.33 13.39
CA VAL A 28 -0.50 -7.68 14.39
C VAL A 28 -0.91 -6.23 14.58
N GLU A 29 -1.00 -5.81 15.84
CA GLU A 29 -1.31 -4.43 16.22
C GLU A 29 -0.01 -3.62 16.32
N VAL A 30 0.09 -2.58 15.49
CA VAL A 30 1.19 -1.62 15.50
C VAL A 30 0.77 -0.32 16.15
N SER A 31 1.65 0.18 17.00
CA SER A 31 1.45 1.47 17.66
C SER A 31 1.71 2.62 16.70
N ARG A 32 0.82 3.59 16.76
CA ARG A 32 0.85 4.83 15.99
C ARG A 32 0.92 5.99 16.97
N LYS A 33 2.12 6.28 17.46
CA LYS A 33 2.34 7.53 18.17
C LYS A 33 2.19 8.70 17.18
N ARG A 34 1.35 9.68 17.54
CA ARG A 34 1.19 10.97 16.83
C ARG A 34 0.73 10.86 15.36
N GLY A 35 -0.09 9.87 15.01
CA GLY A 35 -0.66 9.83 13.66
C GLY A 35 0.31 9.36 12.55
N THR A 36 1.51 8.89 12.90
CA THR A 36 2.58 8.59 11.93
C THR A 36 2.44 7.23 11.26
N THR A 37 2.73 7.16 9.95
CA THR A 37 2.71 5.90 9.17
C THR A 37 4.06 5.18 9.17
N SER A 38 5.09 5.71 9.83
CA SER A 38 6.44 5.14 9.85
C SER A 38 6.50 3.74 10.48
N CYS A 39 5.74 3.50 11.56
CA CYS A 39 5.66 2.17 12.17
C CYS A 39 4.96 1.16 11.25
N MET A 40 3.87 1.58 10.59
CA MET A 40 3.16 0.77 9.60
C MET A 40 4.06 0.43 8.40
N ARG A 41 4.82 1.42 7.89
CA ARG A 41 5.80 1.20 6.81
C ARG A 41 6.86 0.19 7.21
N SER A 42 7.49 0.36 8.39
CA SER A 42 8.50 -0.57 8.90
C SER A 42 7.94 -1.98 9.12
N HIS A 43 6.70 -2.08 9.57
CA HIS A 43 6.00 -3.36 9.72
C HIS A 43 5.85 -4.06 8.37
N ILE A 44 5.29 -3.39 7.36
CA ILE A 44 5.14 -3.96 6.02
C ILE A 44 6.51 -4.31 5.43
N ARG A 45 7.52 -3.43 5.54
CA ARG A 45 8.88 -3.68 5.05
C ARG A 45 9.55 -4.91 5.66
N THR A 46 9.31 -5.20 6.94
CA THR A 46 10.01 -6.30 7.65
C THR A 46 9.22 -7.61 7.64
N LYS A 47 7.89 -7.53 7.74
CA LYS A 47 7.00 -8.70 7.86
C LYS A 47 6.30 -9.07 6.55
N HIS A 48 6.19 -8.11 5.63
CA HIS A 48 5.47 -8.27 4.36
C HIS A 48 6.28 -7.65 3.20
N LYS A 49 7.51 -8.14 3.00
CA LYS A 49 8.46 -7.60 2.01
C LYS A 49 7.86 -7.52 0.60
N GLU A 50 7.10 -8.54 0.21
CA GLU A 50 6.38 -8.58 -1.08
C GLU A 50 5.37 -7.43 -1.21
N LEU A 51 4.59 -7.16 -0.16
CA LEU A 51 3.64 -6.05 -0.13
C LEU A 51 4.38 -4.72 -0.15
N PHE A 52 5.47 -4.59 0.61
CA PHE A 52 6.28 -3.38 0.61
C PHE A 52 6.78 -3.03 -0.79
N MET A 53 7.29 -4.02 -1.53
CA MET A 53 7.72 -3.84 -2.92
C MET A 53 6.55 -3.44 -3.81
N ALA A 54 5.37 -4.07 -3.66
CA ALA A 54 4.19 -3.70 -4.43
C ALA A 54 3.69 -2.27 -4.12
N THR A 55 3.64 -1.86 -2.85
CA THR A 55 3.12 -0.56 -2.43
C THR A 55 4.06 0.60 -2.80
N GLU A 56 5.38 0.37 -2.82
CA GLU A 56 6.35 1.37 -3.26
C GLU A 56 6.41 1.47 -4.79
N ASN A 57 6.06 0.39 -5.49
CA ASN A 57 6.16 0.24 -6.94
C ASN A 57 4.82 0.43 -7.69
N ASP A 58 3.76 0.87 -7.00
CA ASP A 58 2.39 1.08 -7.51
C ASP A 58 2.32 1.87 -8.85
N LYS A 59 3.32 2.71 -9.13
CA LYS A 59 3.41 3.45 -10.40
C LYS A 59 3.81 2.60 -11.61
N THR A 60 4.58 1.52 -11.43
CA THR A 60 5.08 0.72 -12.55
C THR A 60 4.09 -0.35 -12.99
N LEU A 61 3.24 -0.87 -12.10
CA LEU A 61 2.22 -1.87 -12.47
C LEU A 61 1.07 -1.23 -13.27
N GLU A 62 0.59 -0.05 -12.86
CA GLU A 62 -0.39 0.74 -13.62
C GLU A 62 0.15 1.15 -14.99
N ALA A 63 1.42 1.59 -15.04
CA ALA A 63 2.09 1.93 -16.30
C ALA A 63 2.24 0.69 -17.21
N PHE A 64 2.59 -0.47 -16.65
CA PHE A 64 2.69 -1.71 -17.41
C PHE A 64 1.33 -2.20 -17.92
N SER A 65 0.29 -2.16 -17.07
CA SER A 65 -1.08 -2.49 -17.49
C SER A 65 -1.52 -1.60 -18.65
N THR A 66 -1.34 -0.29 -18.52
CA THR A 66 -1.69 0.68 -19.58
C THR A 66 -0.95 0.38 -20.90
N LEU A 67 0.32 0.01 -20.83
CA LEU A 67 1.11 -0.37 -22.01
C LEU A 67 0.60 -1.66 -22.66
N VAL A 68 0.29 -2.68 -21.85
CA VAL A 68 -0.27 -3.96 -22.34
C VAL A 68 -1.63 -3.72 -23.00
N ASP A 69 -2.50 -2.92 -22.40
CA ASP A 69 -3.81 -2.54 -22.97
C ASP A 69 -3.65 -1.80 -24.30
N SER A 70 -2.67 -0.89 -24.41
CA SER A 70 -2.39 -0.18 -25.65
C SER A 70 -1.87 -1.12 -26.75
N LEU A 71 -0.99 -2.05 -26.41
CA LEU A 71 -0.44 -3.02 -27.37
C LEU A 71 -1.51 -3.99 -27.88
N LEU A 72 -2.38 -4.47 -26.99
CA LEU A 72 -3.46 -5.37 -27.36
C LEU A 72 -4.44 -4.71 -28.34
N LYS A 73 -4.78 -3.43 -28.10
CA LYS A 73 -5.61 -2.65 -29.02
C LYS A 73 -4.96 -2.47 -30.40
N SER A 74 -3.65 -2.26 -30.44
CA SER A 74 -2.90 -2.14 -31.69
C SER A 74 -2.79 -3.45 -32.47
N TYR A 75 -2.86 -4.61 -31.79
CA TYR A 75 -2.81 -5.92 -32.44
C TYR A 75 -4.15 -6.37 -33.04
N GLN A 76 -5.26 -5.87 -32.51
CA GLN A 76 -6.62 -6.21 -32.94
C GLN A 76 -7.13 -5.39 -34.14
N GLN A 77 -6.32 -4.46 -34.65
CA GLN A 77 -6.57 -3.62 -35.82
C GLN A 77 -5.66 -4.04 -36.98
#